data_AF-A0A2M7M7G6-F1
#
_entry.id   AF-A0A2M7M7G6-F1
#
_cell.length_a   1.000
_cell.length_b   1.000
_cell.length_c   1.000
_cell.angle_alpha   90.00
_cell.angle_beta   90.00
_cell.angle_gamma   90.00
#
_symmetry.space_group_name_H-M   'P 1'
#
loop_
_entity.id
_entity.type
_entity.pdbx_description
1 polymer ?
#
loop_
_entity_poly.entity_id
_entity_poly.type
_entity_poly.pdbx_seq_one_letter_code
_entity_poly.pdbx_strand_id
1 'polypeptide(L)'
;MVLKRIIFVLMVSISLAGCGGGGSDAAAVQDSDTPTLNASTNLIDSETQVVVATNFNPVTDTPLNYLNYLRSYVQLPAYVENATLLKSANAHLNYMLHHNALGHAEDPQNSLYFTGKTPQERTHAAGYQWPGVSENISYNKANFTGLIDELMTAVYHRMSLLDFQKDEIGIAYKEAAVPNKDDDPIWSALVTNAGVFALVALCDAGGDGQSGYLCSNNAKISKTRYQSEMDALAKKAADMVVWPAPNSQVLPAFFEETPDPLPDCKVSGNPISVQINPSKLADYTLLPDTFRLIEKVTGAELVLNRVLSNVTDQPDAEAANWKTAEMEWFAAFPQQRLKWQTLYEASFDYVYSGQTWTKTWQFVTPSFDGELIALYQNAQYDYPLGQTLYIYVPPENCAVNANKWASSYQYDAQQTPELSVEAVDPQTLKLVARQVSQMTLTFTQTDLSGQDYIKTLKLNIR
;
A
#
# COMPACT_ATOMS: atom_id res chain seq x y z
N MET A 1 -22.35 -19.22 26.23
CA MET A 1 -21.18 -18.51 25.68
C MET A 1 -20.57 -19.37 24.58
N VAL A 2 -20.58 -18.90 23.34
CA VAL A 2 -19.92 -19.59 22.21
C VAL A 2 -18.72 -18.74 21.82
N LEU A 3 -17.51 -19.29 21.91
CA LEU A 3 -16.28 -18.63 21.48
C LEU A 3 -16.01 -18.99 20.02
N LYS A 4 -16.17 -18.04 19.10
CA LYS A 4 -15.69 -18.19 17.72
C LYS A 4 -14.42 -17.35 17.56
N ARG A 5 -13.34 -17.98 17.13
CA ARG A 5 -12.08 -17.33 16.78
C ARG A 5 -12.08 -17.10 15.27
N ILE A 6 -11.93 -15.87 14.82
CA ILE A 6 -11.47 -15.58 13.45
C ILE A 6 -9.95 -15.49 13.58
N ILE A 7 -9.26 -16.48 13.05
CA ILE A 7 -7.80 -16.57 13.11
C ILE A 7 -7.28 -16.22 11.72
N PHE A 8 -6.75 -15.01 11.52
CA PHE A 8 -5.82 -14.76 10.43
C PHE A 8 -4.45 -15.23 10.89
N VAL A 9 -4.08 -16.44 10.53
CA VAL A 9 -2.72 -16.95 10.73
C VAL A 9 -2.19 -17.35 9.36
N LEU A 10 -1.24 -16.59 8.84
CA LEU A 10 -0.32 -17.10 7.83
C LEU A 10 0.62 -18.06 8.58
N MET A 11 0.31 -19.36 8.53
CA MET A 11 1.05 -20.40 9.26
C MET A 11 2.41 -20.63 8.61
N VAL A 12 3.49 -20.44 9.38
CA VAL A 12 4.70 -21.26 9.25
C VAL A 12 4.74 -22.21 10.44
N SER A 13 4.75 -23.50 10.13
CA SER A 13 4.82 -24.60 11.08
C SER A 13 6.27 -24.92 11.44
N ILE A 14 6.55 -25.15 12.72
CA ILE A 14 7.41 -26.22 13.29
C ILE A 14 7.03 -26.37 14.78
N SER A 15 7.14 -27.60 15.24
CA SER A 15 6.44 -28.27 16.34
C SER A 15 7.21 -28.41 17.68
N LEU A 16 6.44 -28.42 18.79
CA LEU A 16 6.61 -29.07 20.12
C LEU A 16 7.81 -28.65 21.02
N ALA A 17 7.76 -28.63 22.37
CA ALA A 17 6.74 -28.78 23.42
C ALA A 17 7.35 -28.32 24.76
N GLY A 18 6.53 -27.94 25.74
CA GLY A 18 6.96 -27.74 27.13
C GLY A 18 5.82 -27.25 28.04
N CYS A 19 5.28 -28.14 28.86
CA CYS A 19 4.21 -27.91 29.82
C CYS A 19 4.78 -27.37 31.16
N GLY A 20 4.04 -26.49 31.83
CA GLY A 20 4.33 -26.08 33.21
C GLY A 20 3.27 -25.13 33.76
N GLY A 21 2.30 -25.68 34.48
CA GLY A 21 1.24 -24.92 35.15
C GLY A 21 1.64 -24.43 36.55
N GLY A 22 0.85 -23.48 37.08
CA GLY A 22 0.88 -23.05 38.47
C GLY A 22 -0.01 -21.83 38.68
N GLY A 23 -1.19 -22.04 39.26
CA GLY A 23 -2.16 -20.99 39.56
C GLY A 23 -1.77 -20.15 40.77
N SER A 24 -2.33 -18.94 40.84
CA SER A 24 -2.61 -18.26 42.11
C SER A 24 -3.77 -17.28 41.95
N ASP A 25 -4.46 -17.10 43.07
CA ASP A 25 -5.84 -16.67 43.21
C ASP A 25 -6.14 -15.21 42.88
N ALA A 26 -7.44 -15.00 42.64
CA ALA A 26 -8.12 -13.76 42.34
C ALA A 26 -7.87 -12.65 43.37
N ALA A 27 -7.64 -11.45 42.85
CA ALA A 27 -8.06 -10.21 43.48
C ALA A 27 -9.12 -9.58 42.57
N ALA A 28 -10.37 -9.55 43.05
CA ALA A 28 -11.46 -8.82 42.41
C ALA A 28 -11.15 -7.32 42.45
N VAL A 29 -10.74 -6.76 41.32
CA VAL A 29 -10.66 -5.31 41.12
C VAL A 29 -12.05 -4.82 40.75
N GLN A 30 -12.54 -3.82 41.50
CA GLN A 30 -13.80 -3.14 41.26
C GLN A 30 -13.87 -2.61 39.83
N ASP A 31 -15.05 -2.79 39.22
CA ASP A 31 -15.43 -2.35 37.88
C ASP A 31 -15.14 -0.84 37.73
N SER A 32 -14.07 -0.53 36.99
CA SER A 32 -13.79 0.82 36.52
C SER A 32 -14.80 1.14 35.42
N ASP A 33 -15.54 2.27 35.55
CA ASP A 33 -16.51 2.73 34.55
C ASP A 33 -15.91 2.67 33.13
N THR A 34 -16.35 1.67 32.35
CA THR A 34 -15.91 1.50 30.97
C THR A 34 -16.54 2.62 30.14
N PRO A 35 -15.74 3.48 29.45
CA PRO A 35 -16.27 4.62 28.73
C PRO A 35 -17.21 4.19 27.60
N THR A 36 -18.27 4.98 27.38
CA THR A 36 -19.17 4.80 26.24
C THR A 36 -18.65 5.63 25.06
N LEU A 37 -18.37 4.97 23.93
CA LEU A 37 -17.97 5.64 22.70
C LEU A 37 -19.19 6.26 22.02
N ASN A 38 -18.91 7.34 21.28
CA ASN A 38 -19.81 7.87 20.27
C ASN A 38 -19.21 7.64 18.89
N ALA A 39 -20.05 7.72 17.86
CA ALA A 39 -19.62 7.82 16.47
C ALA A 39 -18.42 8.77 16.36
N SER A 40 -17.36 8.33 15.68
CA SER A 40 -16.29 9.25 15.30
C SER A 40 -16.84 10.20 14.26
N THR A 41 -17.18 11.41 14.69
CA THR A 41 -17.48 12.52 13.81
C THR A 41 -16.17 13.23 13.51
N ASN A 42 -15.29 12.61 12.73
CA ASN A 42 -14.22 13.35 12.03
C ASN A 42 -14.84 14.18 10.86
N LEU A 43 -16.06 14.68 11.07
CA LEU A 43 -16.81 15.44 10.10
C LEU A 43 -16.07 16.77 9.93
N ILE A 44 -15.54 16.92 8.72
CA ILE A 44 -15.44 18.19 8.02
C ILE A 44 -16.68 18.99 8.43
N ASP A 45 -16.49 20.06 9.20
CA ASP A 45 -17.59 20.94 9.56
C ASP A 45 -18.26 21.37 8.25
N SER A 46 -19.58 21.18 8.20
CA SER A 46 -20.40 21.21 6.97
C SER A 46 -20.32 22.54 6.21
N GLU A 47 -19.67 23.55 6.77
CA GLU A 47 -19.49 24.90 6.20
C GLU A 47 -18.22 25.05 5.36
N THR A 48 -17.26 24.12 5.47
CA THR A 48 -16.08 24.07 4.59
C THR A 48 -16.18 22.89 3.63
N GLN A 49 -17.17 22.94 2.73
CA GLN A 49 -17.07 22.22 1.46
C GLN A 49 -15.96 22.88 0.62
N VAL A 50 -14.70 22.65 1.00
CA VAL A 50 -13.58 22.76 0.06
C VAL A 50 -13.75 21.57 -0.86
N VAL A 51 -14.55 21.75 -1.92
CA VAL A 51 -14.55 21.02 -3.19
C VAL A 51 -13.89 19.64 -3.08
N VAL A 52 -14.48 18.75 -2.27
CA VAL A 52 -14.07 17.34 -2.22
C VAL A 52 -14.58 16.81 -3.55
N ALA A 53 -13.70 16.81 -4.56
CA ALA A 53 -14.04 16.51 -5.94
C ALA A 53 -14.93 15.27 -5.98
N THR A 54 -16.15 15.45 -6.44
CA THR A 54 -17.26 14.50 -6.30
C THR A 54 -17.10 13.22 -7.13
N ASN A 55 -15.93 12.99 -7.73
CA ASN A 55 -15.57 11.80 -8.51
C ASN A 55 -14.22 11.21 -8.04
N PHE A 56 -14.04 11.06 -6.73
CA PHE A 56 -12.88 10.34 -6.19
C PHE A 56 -13.04 8.83 -6.36
N ASN A 57 -12.03 8.20 -6.99
CA ASN A 57 -12.03 6.79 -7.40
C ASN A 57 -13.13 6.44 -8.42
N PRO A 58 -13.02 6.91 -9.68
CA PRO A 58 -14.00 6.62 -10.70
C PRO A 58 -14.03 5.13 -10.95
N VAL A 59 -15.22 4.60 -11.21
CA VAL A 59 -15.36 3.24 -11.73
C VAL A 59 -14.69 3.22 -13.10
N THR A 60 -13.53 2.57 -13.18
CA THR A 60 -12.83 2.29 -14.43
C THR A 60 -13.03 0.83 -14.82
N ASP A 61 -13.08 0.54 -16.11
CA ASP A 61 -13.33 -0.83 -16.58
C ASP A 61 -12.09 -1.73 -16.55
N THR A 62 -10.88 -1.17 -16.46
CA THR A 62 -9.62 -1.92 -16.53
C THR A 62 -8.57 -1.42 -15.53
N PRO A 63 -7.64 -2.29 -15.10
CA PRO A 63 -6.49 -1.89 -14.28
C PRO A 63 -5.65 -0.77 -14.92
N LEU A 64 -5.46 -0.80 -16.24
CA LEU A 64 -4.70 0.22 -16.97
C LEU A 64 -5.38 1.59 -16.91
N ASN A 65 -6.70 1.64 -17.10
CA ASN A 65 -7.45 2.88 -17.02
C ASN A 65 -7.38 3.47 -15.60
N TYR A 66 -7.44 2.63 -14.57
CA TYR A 66 -7.28 3.10 -13.18
C TYR A 66 -5.88 3.66 -12.92
N LEU A 67 -4.83 2.95 -13.31
CA LEU A 67 -3.46 3.44 -13.14
C LEU A 67 -3.23 4.76 -13.90
N ASN A 68 -3.70 4.85 -15.14
CA ASN A 68 -3.60 6.07 -15.93
C ASN A 68 -4.42 7.23 -15.34
N TYR A 69 -5.56 6.92 -14.71
CA TYR A 69 -6.31 7.90 -13.94
C TYR A 69 -5.48 8.48 -12.79
N LEU A 70 -4.79 7.64 -12.00
CA LEU A 70 -3.89 8.09 -10.94
C LEU A 70 -2.70 8.91 -11.49
N ARG A 71 -2.08 8.46 -12.59
CA ARG A 71 -0.99 9.18 -13.26
C ARG A 71 -1.42 10.58 -13.73
N SER A 72 -2.68 10.75 -14.14
CA SER A 72 -3.18 12.04 -14.59
C SER A 72 -3.21 13.12 -13.49
N TYR A 73 -3.45 12.75 -12.22
CA TYR A 73 -3.45 13.71 -11.10
C TYR A 73 -2.08 14.36 -10.88
N VAL A 74 -1.02 13.63 -11.18
CA VAL A 74 0.35 14.08 -11.05
C VAL A 74 0.95 14.51 -12.40
N GLN A 75 0.09 14.70 -13.41
CA GLN A 75 0.45 15.19 -14.75
C GLN A 75 1.53 14.33 -15.42
N LEU A 76 1.46 13.02 -15.22
CA LEU A 76 2.26 12.06 -15.96
C LEU A 76 1.52 11.60 -17.21
N PRO A 77 2.22 11.40 -18.33
CA PRO A 77 1.65 10.76 -19.51
C PRO A 77 1.06 9.38 -19.18
N ALA A 78 -0.05 9.06 -19.82
CA ALA A 78 -0.67 7.75 -19.72
C ALA A 78 0.25 6.67 -20.31
N TYR A 79 0.32 5.52 -19.64
CA TYR A 79 0.88 4.32 -20.19
C TYR A 79 0.04 3.78 -21.35
N VAL A 80 0.71 3.26 -22.36
CA VAL A 80 0.09 2.50 -23.46
C VAL A 80 0.22 1.01 -23.17
N GLU A 81 -0.83 0.23 -23.45
CA GLU A 81 -0.76 -1.22 -23.28
C GLU A 81 0.22 -1.87 -24.28
N ASN A 82 1.10 -2.73 -23.78
CA ASN A 82 2.00 -3.54 -24.60
C ASN A 82 1.68 -5.04 -24.45
N ALA A 83 1.30 -5.68 -25.55
CA ALA A 83 0.88 -7.09 -25.57
C ALA A 83 2.00 -8.07 -25.16
N THR A 84 3.27 -7.74 -25.42
CA THR A 84 4.42 -8.57 -25.04
C THR A 84 4.68 -8.51 -23.53
N LEU A 85 4.62 -7.31 -22.95
CA LEU A 85 4.70 -7.13 -21.49
C LEU A 85 3.51 -7.78 -20.79
N LEU A 86 2.30 -7.66 -21.36
CA LEU A 86 1.10 -8.31 -20.85
C LEU A 86 1.21 -9.84 -20.88
N LYS A 87 1.78 -10.41 -21.96
CA LYS A 87 2.06 -11.85 -22.06
C LYS A 87 3.02 -12.31 -20.95
N SER A 88 4.09 -11.55 -20.70
CA SER A 88 5.03 -11.84 -19.62
C SER A 88 4.38 -11.76 -18.24
N ALA A 89 3.61 -10.69 -17.97
CA ALA A 89 2.90 -10.51 -16.71
C ALA A 89 1.89 -11.64 -16.45
N ASN A 90 1.16 -12.09 -17.49
CA ASN A 90 0.23 -13.22 -17.37
C ASN A 90 0.94 -14.55 -17.08
N ALA A 91 2.09 -14.80 -17.69
CA ALA A 91 2.87 -16.00 -17.40
C ALA A 91 3.32 -16.02 -15.93
N HIS A 92 3.87 -14.90 -15.46
CA HIS A 92 4.34 -14.79 -14.07
C HIS A 92 3.19 -14.86 -13.05
N LEU A 93 2.06 -14.21 -13.35
CA LEU A 93 0.85 -14.31 -12.51
C LEU A 93 0.37 -15.77 -12.40
N ASN A 94 0.35 -16.52 -13.51
CA ASN A 94 -0.02 -17.94 -13.47
C ASN A 94 0.99 -18.80 -12.72
N TYR A 95 2.28 -18.49 -12.83
CA TYR A 95 3.34 -19.14 -12.05
C TYR A 95 3.09 -18.93 -10.54
N MET A 96 2.91 -17.68 -10.09
CA MET A 96 2.71 -17.37 -8.67
C MET A 96 1.46 -18.07 -8.10
N LEU A 97 0.33 -18.00 -8.82
CA LEU A 97 -0.93 -18.61 -8.38
C LEU A 97 -0.88 -20.14 -8.37
N HIS A 98 -0.14 -20.76 -9.29
CA HIS A 98 -0.06 -22.22 -9.34
C HIS A 98 0.88 -22.79 -8.28
N HIS A 99 2.02 -22.14 -8.05
CA HIS A 99 3.06 -22.64 -7.15
C HIS A 99 2.97 -22.08 -5.74
N ASN A 100 2.02 -21.18 -5.48
CA ASN A 100 1.93 -20.42 -4.23
C ASN A 100 3.28 -19.75 -3.88
N ALA A 101 3.89 -19.11 -4.88
CA ALA A 101 5.21 -18.52 -4.80
C ALA A 101 5.10 -17.01 -5.03
N LEU A 102 5.05 -16.24 -3.94
CA LEU A 102 4.94 -14.78 -3.99
C LEU A 102 6.33 -14.15 -4.14
N GLY A 103 6.47 -13.27 -5.14
CA GLY A 103 7.64 -12.44 -5.31
C GLY A 103 8.14 -12.38 -6.75
N HIS A 104 9.17 -11.57 -6.97
CA HIS A 104 9.68 -11.26 -8.32
C HIS A 104 10.44 -12.39 -9.01
N ALA A 105 10.82 -13.45 -8.27
CA ALA A 105 11.67 -14.51 -8.78
C ALA A 105 10.91 -15.82 -9.03
N GLU A 106 11.20 -16.48 -10.15
CA GLU A 106 10.73 -17.85 -10.41
C GLU A 106 11.85 -18.87 -10.12
N ASP A 107 11.48 -20.04 -9.60
CA ASP A 107 12.41 -21.15 -9.36
C ASP A 107 12.47 -22.05 -10.61
N PRO A 108 13.64 -22.22 -11.25
CA PRO A 108 13.79 -23.10 -12.41
C PRO A 108 13.48 -24.59 -12.13
N GLN A 109 13.39 -25.00 -10.86
CA GLN A 109 12.94 -26.35 -10.49
C GLN A 109 11.43 -26.57 -10.73
N ASN A 110 10.65 -25.49 -10.83
CA ASN A 110 9.21 -25.52 -11.05
C ASN A 110 8.89 -25.30 -12.53
N SER A 111 8.82 -26.36 -13.33
CA SER A 111 8.75 -26.23 -14.80
C SER A 111 7.42 -25.69 -15.36
N LEU A 112 6.30 -25.84 -14.66
CA LEU A 112 5.02 -25.34 -15.14
C LEU A 112 4.93 -23.82 -14.99
N TYR A 113 4.56 -23.12 -16.07
CA TYR A 113 4.50 -21.64 -16.17
C TYR A 113 5.84 -20.90 -16.03
N PHE A 114 6.95 -21.59 -15.72
CA PHE A 114 8.27 -20.96 -15.66
C PHE A 114 8.67 -20.40 -17.03
N THR A 115 9.03 -19.12 -17.04
CA THR A 115 9.49 -18.41 -18.24
C THR A 115 10.82 -17.70 -18.04
N GLY A 116 11.31 -17.59 -16.81
CA GLY A 116 12.58 -16.97 -16.48
C GLY A 116 12.67 -16.61 -15.00
N LYS A 117 13.86 -16.67 -14.43
CA LYS A 117 14.07 -16.41 -13.01
C LYS A 117 13.79 -14.95 -12.66
N THR A 118 14.15 -14.01 -13.52
CA THR A 118 14.04 -12.56 -13.28
C THR A 118 12.99 -11.90 -14.18
N PRO A 119 12.43 -10.74 -13.82
CA PRO A 119 11.50 -10.01 -14.70
C PRO A 119 12.09 -9.75 -16.10
N GLN A 120 13.39 -9.47 -16.17
CA GLN A 120 14.13 -9.26 -17.42
C GLN A 120 14.17 -10.53 -18.28
N GLU A 121 14.46 -11.69 -17.69
CA GLU A 121 14.43 -12.97 -18.39
C GLU A 121 13.04 -13.31 -18.89
N ARG A 122 12.00 -13.10 -18.07
CA ARG A 122 10.60 -13.40 -18.44
C ARG A 122 10.10 -12.51 -19.57
N THR A 123 10.40 -11.21 -19.52
CA THR A 123 10.01 -10.27 -20.58
C THR A 123 10.75 -10.58 -21.88
N HIS A 124 12.04 -10.95 -21.80
CA HIS A 124 12.79 -11.44 -22.96
C HIS A 124 12.18 -12.72 -23.55
N ALA A 125 11.87 -13.71 -22.73
CA ALA A 125 11.21 -14.96 -23.17
C ALA A 125 9.83 -14.70 -23.81
N ALA A 126 9.13 -13.64 -23.40
CA ALA A 126 7.88 -13.21 -24.03
C ALA A 126 8.09 -12.55 -25.41
N GLY A 127 9.28 -12.01 -25.67
CA GLY A 127 9.70 -11.35 -26.92
C GLY A 127 10.18 -9.91 -26.76
N TYR A 128 10.24 -9.37 -25.53
CA TYR A 128 10.57 -7.98 -25.26
C TYR A 128 12.09 -7.78 -25.17
N GLN A 129 12.67 -7.05 -26.12
CA GLN A 129 14.13 -7.03 -26.30
C GLN A 129 14.88 -6.01 -25.44
N TRP A 130 14.18 -5.06 -24.82
CA TRP A 130 14.79 -4.10 -23.91
C TRP A 130 14.82 -4.65 -22.47
N PRO A 131 15.98 -4.82 -21.82
CA PRO A 131 16.05 -5.41 -20.48
C PRO A 131 15.66 -4.46 -19.34
N GLY A 132 15.55 -3.15 -19.59
CA GLY A 132 15.21 -2.16 -18.56
C GLY A 132 13.70 -2.11 -18.26
N VAL A 133 13.17 -3.20 -17.70
CA VAL A 133 11.77 -3.34 -17.27
C VAL A 133 11.60 -3.11 -15.77
N SER A 134 10.47 -2.55 -15.37
CA SER A 134 10.07 -2.48 -13.95
C SER A 134 8.90 -3.41 -13.71
N GLU A 135 8.91 -4.17 -12.62
CA GLU A 135 7.81 -5.06 -12.24
C GLU A 135 7.20 -4.61 -10.91
N ASN A 136 5.88 -4.72 -10.77
CA ASN A 136 5.17 -4.55 -9.50
C ASN A 136 4.21 -5.72 -9.30
N ILE A 137 4.08 -6.17 -8.05
CA ILE A 137 3.23 -7.30 -7.67
C ILE A 137 2.40 -6.92 -6.44
N SER A 138 1.09 -7.12 -6.50
CA SER A 138 0.20 -7.05 -5.32
C SER A 138 -0.80 -8.19 -5.37
N TYR A 139 -1.34 -8.57 -4.21
CA TYR A 139 -2.24 -9.71 -4.06
C TYR A 139 -3.23 -9.53 -2.91
N ASN A 140 -4.23 -10.42 -2.84
CA ASN A 140 -5.22 -10.52 -1.77
C ASN A 140 -6.05 -9.26 -1.50
N LYS A 141 -6.47 -8.57 -2.57
CA LYS A 141 -7.48 -7.50 -2.53
C LYS A 141 -8.69 -7.85 -3.39
N ALA A 142 -9.84 -7.29 -3.02
CA ALA A 142 -11.13 -7.63 -3.62
C ALA A 142 -11.23 -7.29 -5.10
N ASN A 143 -10.44 -6.32 -5.57
CA ASN A 143 -10.46 -5.84 -6.94
C ASN A 143 -9.10 -5.24 -7.31
N PHE A 144 -8.90 -4.99 -8.61
CA PHE A 144 -7.66 -4.40 -9.10
C PHE A 144 -7.42 -2.98 -8.57
N THR A 145 -8.46 -2.21 -8.24
CA THR A 145 -8.28 -0.86 -7.66
C THR A 145 -7.60 -0.96 -6.30
N GLY A 146 -8.02 -1.90 -5.45
CA GLY A 146 -7.38 -2.16 -4.16
C GLY A 146 -5.95 -2.67 -4.29
N LEU A 147 -5.66 -3.50 -5.30
CA LEU A 147 -4.29 -3.97 -5.59
C LEU A 147 -3.38 -2.81 -6.01
N ILE A 148 -3.87 -1.92 -6.88
CA ILE A 148 -3.11 -0.74 -7.31
C ILE A 148 -2.96 0.26 -6.16
N ASP A 149 -4.01 0.50 -5.37
CA ASP A 149 -3.94 1.41 -4.22
C ASP A 149 -2.92 0.94 -3.19
N GLU A 150 -2.79 -0.36 -2.96
CA GLU A 150 -1.74 -0.93 -2.09
C GLU A 150 -0.34 -0.71 -2.67
N LEU A 151 -0.13 -0.94 -3.97
CA LEU A 151 1.15 -0.60 -4.61
C LEU A 151 1.47 0.90 -4.48
N MET A 152 0.45 1.75 -4.45
CA MET A 152 0.62 3.18 -4.25
C MET A 152 0.88 3.57 -2.79
N THR A 153 0.64 2.71 -1.79
CA THR A 153 1.10 2.96 -0.41
C THR A 153 2.58 2.60 -0.23
N ALA A 154 3.05 1.57 -0.93
CA ALA A 154 4.44 1.13 -0.96
C ALA A 154 5.31 2.10 -1.79
N VAL A 155 6.39 2.63 -1.22
CA VAL A 155 7.12 3.77 -1.78
C VAL A 155 7.82 3.40 -3.08
N TYR A 156 8.45 2.23 -3.17
CA TYR A 156 9.25 1.87 -4.33
C TYR A 156 8.37 1.44 -5.50
N HIS A 157 7.33 0.68 -5.19
CA HIS A 157 6.31 0.33 -6.17
C HIS A 157 5.63 1.60 -6.73
N ARG A 158 5.31 2.57 -5.86
CA ARG A 158 4.79 3.87 -6.29
C ARG A 158 5.75 4.62 -7.20
N MET A 159 7.05 4.68 -6.89
CA MET A 159 8.03 5.34 -7.79
C MET A 159 8.05 4.67 -9.17
N SER A 160 7.99 3.33 -9.20
CA SER A 160 7.91 2.53 -10.43
C SER A 160 6.61 2.80 -11.22
N LEU A 161 5.47 2.92 -10.55
CA LEU A 161 4.17 3.21 -11.19
C LEU A 161 4.04 4.66 -11.65
N LEU A 162 4.71 5.60 -10.98
CA LEU A 162 4.75 7.03 -11.29
C LEU A 162 6.04 7.46 -12.01
N ASP A 163 6.67 6.54 -12.75
CA ASP A 163 7.93 6.78 -13.46
C ASP A 163 7.74 7.79 -14.62
N PHE A 164 8.70 8.70 -14.77
CA PHE A 164 8.76 9.76 -15.78
C PHE A 164 9.26 9.27 -17.15
N GLN A 165 9.95 8.14 -17.18
CA GLN A 165 10.74 7.65 -18.30
C GLN A 165 10.28 6.26 -18.79
N LYS A 166 9.08 5.82 -18.39
CA LYS A 166 8.38 4.65 -18.93
C LYS A 166 7.08 5.09 -19.60
N ASP A 167 6.75 4.48 -20.74
CA ASP A 167 5.60 4.88 -21.57
C ASP A 167 4.69 3.73 -22.01
N GLU A 168 5.08 2.49 -21.76
CA GLU A 168 4.27 1.31 -22.03
C GLU A 168 4.22 0.33 -20.86
N ILE A 169 3.15 -0.44 -20.76
CA ILE A 169 2.92 -1.37 -19.65
C ILE A 169 2.08 -2.58 -20.07
N GLY A 170 2.34 -3.73 -19.46
CA GLY A 170 1.42 -4.86 -19.43
C GLY A 170 0.91 -5.09 -18.02
N ILE A 171 -0.40 -5.25 -17.83
CA ILE A 171 -1.01 -5.49 -16.52
C ILE A 171 -1.83 -6.77 -16.56
N ALA A 172 -1.35 -7.82 -15.89
CA ALA A 172 -2.12 -9.02 -15.66
C ALA A 172 -2.84 -8.90 -14.31
N TYR A 173 -4.12 -9.25 -14.29
CA TYR A 173 -4.93 -9.29 -13.09
C TYR A 173 -5.80 -10.53 -13.11
N LYS A 174 -5.89 -11.21 -11.97
CA LYS A 174 -6.80 -12.33 -11.79
C LYS A 174 -7.38 -12.30 -10.39
N GLU A 175 -8.70 -12.42 -10.34
CA GLU A 175 -9.43 -12.80 -9.14
C GLU A 175 -9.79 -14.28 -9.29
N ALA A 176 -9.31 -15.11 -8.36
CA ALA A 176 -9.74 -16.49 -8.28
C ALA A 176 -10.96 -16.57 -7.36
N ALA A 177 -12.06 -17.14 -7.84
CA ALA A 177 -13.15 -17.57 -6.97
C ALA A 177 -12.68 -18.82 -6.20
N VAL A 178 -11.92 -18.64 -5.13
CA VAL A 178 -11.58 -19.74 -4.23
C VAL A 178 -12.75 -20.02 -3.27
N PRO A 179 -13.25 -21.27 -3.20
CA PRO A 179 -14.34 -21.64 -2.30
C PRO A 179 -14.04 -21.36 -0.82
N ASN A 180 -12.77 -21.43 -0.42
CA ASN A 180 -12.30 -21.17 0.95
C ASN A 180 -11.13 -20.16 0.92
N LYS A 181 -11.42 -18.87 1.05
CA LYS A 181 -10.38 -17.81 1.18
C LYS A 181 -9.44 -18.02 2.38
N ASP A 182 -9.85 -18.86 3.33
CA ASP A 182 -9.09 -19.16 4.54
C ASP A 182 -7.98 -20.21 4.31
N ASP A 183 -8.07 -21.01 3.24
CA ASP A 183 -7.12 -22.11 2.94
C ASP A 183 -6.17 -21.80 1.78
N ASP A 184 -6.52 -20.86 0.89
CA ASP A 184 -5.66 -20.42 -0.21
C ASP A 184 -5.00 -19.07 0.12
N PRO A 185 -3.68 -19.03 0.30
CA PRO A 185 -2.97 -17.79 0.64
C PRO A 185 -2.95 -16.77 -0.49
N ILE A 186 -3.34 -17.09 -1.74
CA ILE A 186 -3.39 -16.13 -2.85
C ILE A 186 -4.69 -16.28 -3.65
N TRP A 187 -5.67 -15.45 -3.35
CA TRP A 187 -6.99 -15.50 -4.00
C TRP A 187 -7.20 -14.41 -5.06
N SER A 188 -6.36 -13.38 -5.06
CA SER A 188 -6.27 -12.41 -6.15
C SER A 188 -4.85 -11.92 -6.31
N ALA A 189 -4.45 -11.57 -7.52
CA ALA A 189 -3.12 -11.06 -7.81
C ALA A 189 -3.12 -10.11 -9.01
N LEU A 190 -2.18 -9.17 -9.00
CA LEU A 190 -1.89 -8.26 -10.09
C LEU A 190 -0.38 -8.18 -10.30
N VAL A 191 0.04 -8.29 -11.56
CA VAL A 191 1.43 -8.15 -12.01
C VAL A 191 1.47 -7.07 -13.07
N THR A 192 2.35 -6.08 -12.90
CA THR A 192 2.64 -5.08 -13.93
C THR A 192 4.05 -5.24 -14.43
N ASN A 193 4.28 -5.10 -15.74
CA ASN A 193 5.60 -4.94 -16.34
C ASN A 193 5.61 -3.66 -17.18
N ALA A 194 6.48 -2.69 -16.84
CA ALA A 194 6.56 -1.39 -17.50
C ALA A 194 7.89 -1.18 -18.24
N GLY A 195 7.80 -0.57 -19.42
CA GLY A 195 8.85 -0.50 -20.43
C GLY A 195 8.97 0.85 -21.14
N VAL A 196 9.77 0.85 -22.20
CA VAL A 196 10.08 2.02 -23.03
C VAL A 196 9.98 1.63 -24.50
N PHE A 197 8.90 2.06 -25.14
CA PHE A 197 8.56 1.68 -26.51
C PHE A 197 9.71 1.96 -27.50
N ALA A 198 10.29 3.17 -27.41
CA ALA A 198 11.35 3.59 -28.32
C ALA A 198 12.62 2.73 -28.21
N LEU A 199 12.96 2.25 -27.01
CA LEU A 199 14.14 1.41 -26.80
C LEU A 199 13.93 0.00 -27.35
N VAL A 200 12.72 -0.55 -27.24
CA VAL A 200 12.37 -1.83 -27.88
C VAL A 200 12.48 -1.73 -29.39
N ALA A 201 11.91 -0.68 -29.99
CA ALA A 201 12.00 -0.46 -31.43
C ALA A 201 13.46 -0.36 -31.93
N LEU A 202 14.35 0.26 -31.15
CA LEU A 202 15.77 0.32 -31.44
C LEU A 202 16.44 -1.06 -31.33
N CYS A 203 16.12 -1.84 -30.28
CA CYS A 203 16.62 -3.20 -30.14
C CYS A 203 16.21 -4.08 -31.33
N ASP A 204 14.94 -4.00 -31.74
CA ASP A 204 14.40 -4.79 -32.86
C ASP A 204 15.01 -4.40 -34.20
N ALA A 205 15.42 -3.14 -34.36
CA ALA A 205 16.14 -2.65 -35.54
C ALA A 205 17.63 -3.03 -35.57
N GLY A 206 18.15 -3.73 -34.55
CA GLY A 206 19.56 -4.12 -34.44
C GLY A 206 20.46 -3.11 -33.71
N GLY A 207 19.86 -2.10 -33.06
CA GLY A 207 20.58 -1.04 -32.36
C GLY A 207 21.11 0.06 -33.28
N ASP A 208 21.70 1.08 -32.69
CA ASP A 208 22.23 2.27 -33.40
C ASP A 208 23.73 2.50 -33.15
N GLY A 209 24.37 1.69 -32.30
CA GLY A 209 25.74 1.90 -31.86
C GLY A 209 26.59 0.62 -31.81
N GLN A 210 27.91 0.80 -31.81
CA GLN A 210 28.87 -0.30 -31.58
C GLN A 210 29.14 -0.54 -30.08
N SER A 211 28.78 0.43 -29.23
CA SER A 211 28.92 0.42 -27.77
C SER A 211 27.72 1.14 -27.13
N GLY A 212 27.39 0.77 -25.89
CA GLY A 212 26.27 1.37 -25.16
C GLY A 212 25.51 0.33 -24.32
N TYR A 213 24.21 0.57 -24.12
CA TYR A 213 23.33 -0.34 -23.39
C TYR A 213 23.01 -1.56 -24.26
N LEU A 214 23.04 -2.75 -23.64
CA LEU A 214 22.86 -4.02 -24.30
C LEU A 214 21.38 -4.41 -24.30
N CYS A 215 20.83 -4.70 -25.46
CA CYS A 215 19.53 -5.34 -25.63
C CYS A 215 19.64 -6.85 -25.40
N SER A 216 18.53 -7.51 -25.08
CA SER A 216 18.48 -8.95 -24.87
C SER A 216 18.82 -9.76 -26.13
N ASN A 217 18.64 -9.20 -27.33
CA ASN A 217 19.06 -9.78 -28.61
C ASN A 217 20.52 -9.45 -29.00
N ASN A 218 21.32 -8.91 -28.07
CA ASN A 218 22.69 -8.43 -28.26
C ASN A 218 22.86 -7.18 -29.15
N ALA A 219 21.77 -6.56 -29.61
CA ALA A 219 21.84 -5.22 -30.18
C ALA A 219 22.35 -4.22 -29.14
N LYS A 220 22.94 -3.11 -29.60
CA LYS A 220 23.49 -2.08 -28.72
C LYS A 220 22.86 -0.72 -29.03
N ILE A 221 22.36 -0.07 -27.98
CA ILE A 221 21.84 1.28 -28.03
C ILE A 221 22.90 2.23 -27.49
N SER A 222 23.31 3.20 -28.30
CA SER A 222 24.28 4.21 -27.92
C SER A 222 23.81 4.98 -26.68
N LYS A 223 24.73 5.35 -25.78
CA LYS A 223 24.37 6.10 -24.55
C LYS A 223 23.64 7.41 -24.86
N THR A 224 24.08 8.11 -25.92
CA THR A 224 23.47 9.35 -26.38
C THR A 224 22.03 9.10 -26.84
N ARG A 225 21.78 8.02 -27.60
CA ARG A 225 20.43 7.71 -28.05
C ARG A 225 19.53 7.32 -26.88
N TYR A 226 20.00 6.45 -25.99
CA TYR A 226 19.29 6.10 -24.76
C TYR A 226 18.87 7.36 -23.99
N GLN A 227 19.83 8.25 -23.69
CA GLN A 227 19.53 9.48 -22.96
C GLN A 227 18.50 10.35 -23.70
N SER A 228 18.62 10.47 -25.03
CA SER A 228 17.68 11.27 -25.82
C SER A 228 16.24 10.75 -25.76
N GLU A 229 16.04 9.43 -25.71
CA GLU A 229 14.71 8.82 -25.59
C GLU A 229 14.14 9.02 -24.18
N MET A 230 14.96 8.80 -23.15
CA MET A 230 14.57 9.01 -21.75
C MET A 230 14.20 10.48 -21.49
N ASP A 231 14.99 11.42 -22.03
CA ASP A 231 14.71 12.86 -21.95
C ASP A 231 13.42 13.23 -22.71
N ALA A 232 13.15 12.59 -23.84
CA ALA A 232 11.95 12.86 -24.63
C ALA A 232 10.67 12.43 -23.89
N LEU A 233 10.73 11.38 -23.07
CA LEU A 233 9.63 10.99 -22.18
C LEU A 233 9.50 11.95 -21.00
N ALA A 234 10.60 12.21 -20.31
CA ALA A 234 10.65 13.09 -19.15
C ALA A 234 10.10 14.50 -19.46
N LYS A 235 10.40 15.06 -20.64
CA LYS A 235 9.91 16.38 -21.09
C LYS A 235 8.39 16.50 -21.27
N LYS A 236 7.66 15.38 -21.33
CA LYS A 236 6.19 15.36 -21.47
C LYS A 236 5.46 15.43 -20.13
N ALA A 237 6.18 15.29 -19.02
CA ALA A 237 5.65 15.26 -17.67
C ALA A 237 5.89 16.58 -16.92
N ALA A 238 5.19 16.76 -15.78
CA ALA A 238 5.46 17.87 -14.88
C ALA A 238 6.88 17.84 -14.31
N ASP A 239 7.37 19.01 -13.84
CA ASP A 239 8.71 19.17 -13.29
C ASP A 239 8.94 18.35 -12.00
N MET A 240 7.86 18.05 -11.28
CA MET A 240 7.86 17.24 -10.06
C MET A 240 6.53 16.53 -9.86
N VAL A 241 6.58 15.37 -9.20
CA VAL A 241 5.43 14.57 -8.79
C VAL A 241 5.37 14.56 -7.27
N VAL A 242 4.20 14.82 -6.70
CA VAL A 242 3.93 14.60 -5.27
C VAL A 242 2.88 13.53 -5.10
N TRP A 243 3.03 12.72 -4.07
CA TRP A 243 2.05 11.70 -3.70
C TRP A 243 1.88 11.62 -2.19
N PRO A 244 0.68 11.47 -1.61
CA PRO A 244 -0.64 11.48 -2.24
C PRO A 244 -0.83 12.67 -3.16
N ALA A 245 -1.50 12.47 -4.30
CA ALA A 245 -1.63 13.54 -5.27
C ALA A 245 -2.54 14.66 -4.73
N PRO A 246 -2.39 15.91 -5.20
CA PRO A 246 -3.26 17.00 -4.77
C PRO A 246 -4.73 16.67 -5.02
N ASN A 247 -5.54 16.84 -3.98
CA ASN A 247 -6.96 16.49 -3.97
C ASN A 247 -7.20 15.02 -4.34
N SER A 248 -6.40 14.08 -3.84
CA SER A 248 -6.64 12.65 -4.05
C SER A 248 -7.12 11.97 -2.76
N GLN A 249 -7.65 10.76 -2.93
CA GLN A 249 -7.96 9.84 -1.84
C GLN A 249 -6.92 8.73 -1.79
N VAL A 250 -6.40 8.39 -0.62
CA VAL A 250 -5.40 7.32 -0.45
C VAL A 250 -5.66 6.48 0.79
N LEU A 251 -5.25 5.22 0.75
CA LEU A 251 -5.27 4.35 1.92
C LEU A 251 -4.47 4.99 3.08
N PRO A 252 -4.88 4.79 4.33
CA PRO A 252 -4.31 5.50 5.48
C PRO A 252 -2.96 4.97 5.96
N ALA A 253 -2.57 3.76 5.55
CA ALA A 253 -1.50 3.00 6.17
C ALA A 253 -0.49 2.49 5.16
N PHE A 254 0.75 2.43 5.61
CA PHE A 254 1.82 1.61 5.04
C PHE A 254 2.17 0.52 6.04
N PHE A 255 2.42 -0.69 5.53
CA PHE A 255 2.74 -1.86 6.34
C PHE A 255 4.19 -2.30 6.12
N GLU A 256 4.44 -3.02 5.02
CA GLU A 256 5.74 -3.60 4.73
C GLU A 256 6.06 -3.46 3.23
N GLU A 257 7.35 -3.38 2.91
CA GLU A 257 7.90 -3.38 1.56
C GLU A 257 9.30 -4.01 1.62
N THR A 258 9.83 -4.47 0.49
CA THR A 258 11.20 -4.98 0.40
C THR A 258 11.94 -4.30 -0.75
N PRO A 259 13.10 -3.67 -0.51
CA PRO A 259 13.75 -3.43 0.79
C PRO A 259 12.86 -2.72 1.84
N ASP A 260 13.14 -2.84 3.13
CA ASP A 260 12.33 -2.25 4.19
C ASP A 260 12.67 -0.75 4.36
N PRO A 261 11.80 0.20 3.96
CA PRO A 261 12.04 1.62 4.15
C PRO A 261 11.93 2.05 5.61
N LEU A 262 11.41 1.22 6.51
CA LEU A 262 11.10 1.57 7.89
C LEU A 262 11.41 0.41 8.87
N PRO A 263 12.67 -0.04 8.99
CA PRO A 263 13.02 -1.27 9.72
C PRO A 263 12.58 -1.29 11.19
N ASP A 264 12.50 -0.11 11.83
CA ASP A 264 12.12 0.04 13.24
C ASP A 264 10.60 0.06 13.49
N CYS A 265 9.77 0.14 12.45
CA CYS A 265 8.31 0.17 12.56
C CYS A 265 7.65 -0.75 11.51
N LYS A 266 6.62 -1.48 11.92
CA LYS A 266 5.85 -2.40 11.04
C LYS A 266 4.49 -1.85 10.62
N VAL A 267 4.17 -0.64 11.06
CA VAL A 267 3.03 0.13 10.57
C VAL A 267 3.35 1.61 10.66
N SER A 268 3.00 2.36 9.62
CA SER A 268 3.09 3.81 9.57
C SER A 268 1.90 4.40 8.81
N GLY A 269 1.77 5.73 8.84
CA GLY A 269 0.87 6.42 7.91
C GLY A 269 1.31 6.19 6.48
N ASN A 270 0.37 6.27 5.54
CA ASN A 270 0.74 6.23 4.12
C ASN A 270 1.78 7.33 3.84
N PRO A 271 2.97 6.96 3.34
CA PRO A 271 4.08 7.88 3.22
C PRO A 271 3.77 8.93 2.17
N ILE A 272 4.26 10.13 2.41
CA ILE A 272 4.13 11.24 1.49
C ILE A 272 5.47 11.44 0.81
N SER A 273 5.47 11.57 -0.50
CA SER A 273 6.68 11.56 -1.29
C SER A 273 6.69 12.64 -2.36
N VAL A 274 7.91 13.02 -2.73
CA VAL A 274 8.19 13.97 -3.80
C VAL A 274 9.23 13.34 -4.72
N GLN A 275 9.02 13.43 -6.03
CA GLN A 275 9.96 13.03 -7.05
C GLN A 275 10.24 14.22 -7.97
N ILE A 276 11.51 14.50 -8.25
CA ILE A 276 11.89 15.47 -9.29
C ILE A 276 11.96 14.73 -10.62
N ASN A 277 11.38 15.36 -11.65
CA ASN A 277 11.52 14.90 -13.01
C ASN A 277 13.00 14.86 -13.41
N PRO A 278 13.53 13.76 -13.95
CA PRO A 278 14.95 13.64 -14.29
C PRO A 278 15.47 14.77 -15.21
N SER A 279 14.61 15.31 -16.08
CA SER A 279 14.96 16.45 -16.96
C SER A 279 15.11 17.80 -16.23
N LYS A 280 14.84 17.83 -14.92
CA LYS A 280 14.79 19.02 -14.07
C LYS A 280 15.70 18.94 -12.85
N LEU A 281 16.47 17.86 -12.69
CA LEU A 281 17.33 17.67 -11.52
C LEU A 281 18.33 18.81 -11.28
N ALA A 282 18.81 19.46 -12.34
CA ALA A 282 19.73 20.59 -12.21
C ALA A 282 19.06 21.89 -11.73
N ASP A 283 17.73 21.98 -11.85
CA ASP A 283 16.97 23.20 -11.57
C ASP A 283 16.43 23.24 -10.13
N TYR A 284 16.26 22.07 -9.51
CA TYR A 284 15.62 21.89 -8.21
C TYR A 284 16.57 21.27 -7.19
N THR A 285 16.38 21.64 -5.92
CA THR A 285 16.98 20.94 -4.78
C THR A 285 15.91 20.75 -3.72
N LEU A 286 15.62 19.50 -3.35
CA LEU A 286 14.66 19.22 -2.29
C LEU A 286 15.25 19.54 -0.92
N LEU A 287 14.42 19.97 0.03
CA LEU A 287 14.80 20.15 1.43
C LEU A 287 14.01 19.18 2.31
N PRO A 288 14.41 17.89 2.40
CA PRO A 288 13.63 16.84 3.07
C PRO A 288 13.30 17.15 4.54
N ASP A 289 14.19 17.85 5.24
CA ASP A 289 14.04 18.21 6.66
C ASP A 289 12.93 19.25 6.93
N THR A 290 12.37 19.86 5.88
CA THR A 290 11.30 20.85 5.98
C THR A 290 9.91 20.24 5.83
N PHE A 291 9.83 18.92 5.69
CA PHE A 291 8.57 18.24 5.46
C PHE A 291 7.63 18.36 6.65
N ARG A 292 6.36 18.63 6.38
CA ARG A 292 5.29 18.72 7.39
C ARG A 292 4.04 18.01 6.90
N LEU A 293 3.32 17.40 7.85
CA LEU A 293 2.01 16.80 7.63
C LEU A 293 1.06 17.23 8.74
N ILE A 294 -0.08 17.79 8.37
CA ILE A 294 -1.05 18.36 9.30
C ILE A 294 -2.42 17.72 9.07
N GLU A 295 -3.07 17.26 10.13
CA GLU A 295 -4.51 16.96 10.13
C GLU A 295 -5.28 18.28 10.04
N LYS A 296 -5.87 18.58 8.89
CA LYS A 296 -6.26 19.95 8.53
C LYS A 296 -7.36 20.51 9.43
N VAL A 297 -8.29 19.67 9.87
CA VAL A 297 -9.44 20.07 10.69
C VAL A 297 -9.02 20.39 12.12
N THR A 298 -8.17 19.57 12.72
CA THR A 298 -7.71 19.75 14.11
C THR A 298 -6.52 20.71 14.21
N GLY A 299 -5.78 20.90 13.11
CA GLY A 299 -4.51 21.62 13.09
C GLY A 299 -3.34 20.84 13.71
N ALA A 300 -3.54 19.55 14.04
CA ALA A 300 -2.50 18.74 14.65
C ALA A 300 -1.42 18.37 13.62
N GLU A 301 -0.16 18.68 13.93
CA GLU A 301 0.99 18.24 13.13
C GLU A 301 1.37 16.80 13.50
N LEU A 302 1.57 15.96 12.50
CA LEU A 302 1.92 14.55 12.65
C LEU A 302 3.45 14.42 12.76
N VAL A 303 3.90 13.61 13.72
CA VAL A 303 5.31 13.25 13.86
C VAL A 303 5.70 12.33 12.71
N LEU A 304 6.83 12.63 12.08
CA LEU A 304 7.42 11.81 11.03
C LEU A 304 8.50 10.93 11.66
N ASN A 305 8.40 9.63 11.47
CA ASN A 305 9.38 8.68 11.99
C ASN A 305 10.68 8.70 11.16
N ARG A 306 10.54 8.89 9.85
CA ARG A 306 11.66 8.87 8.91
C ARG A 306 11.33 9.71 7.68
N VAL A 307 12.31 10.43 7.16
CA VAL A 307 12.30 10.96 5.80
C VAL A 307 13.41 10.26 5.05
N LEU A 308 13.05 9.40 4.09
CA LEU A 308 13.96 8.57 3.31
C LEU A 308 14.25 9.26 1.98
N SER A 309 15.53 9.52 1.69
CA SER A 309 16.02 10.00 0.40
C SER A 309 16.78 8.91 -0.34
N ASN A 310 16.52 8.77 -1.64
CA ASN A 310 17.24 7.82 -2.48
C ASN A 310 18.67 8.26 -2.83
N VAL A 311 19.03 9.51 -2.54
CA VAL A 311 20.37 10.04 -2.78
C VAL A 311 21.24 9.86 -1.53
N THR A 312 20.70 10.15 -0.34
CA THR A 312 21.51 10.22 0.89
C THR A 312 21.38 8.99 1.77
N ASP A 313 20.26 8.27 1.70
CA ASP A 313 19.92 7.27 2.70
C ASP A 313 19.93 5.85 2.14
N GLN A 314 20.13 4.89 3.03
CA GLN A 314 19.99 3.47 2.74
C GLN A 314 18.79 2.96 3.53
N PRO A 315 17.78 2.32 2.90
CA PRO A 315 16.55 1.97 3.59
C PRO A 315 16.79 0.90 4.67
N ASP A 316 17.50 -0.17 4.32
CA ASP A 316 17.92 -1.24 5.23
C ASP A 316 19.31 -1.80 4.86
N ALA A 317 19.78 -2.79 5.63
CA ALA A 317 21.07 -3.42 5.40
C ALA A 317 21.13 -4.28 4.11
N GLU A 318 19.98 -4.68 3.56
CA GLU A 318 19.87 -5.60 2.42
C GLU A 318 19.81 -4.87 1.07
N ALA A 319 19.50 -3.57 1.08
CA ALA A 319 19.41 -2.69 -0.08
C ALA A 319 20.77 -2.33 -0.70
N ALA A 320 21.45 -3.31 -1.31
CA ALA A 320 22.68 -3.09 -2.05
C ALA A 320 22.45 -2.21 -3.31
N ASN A 321 23.36 -1.27 -3.56
CA ASN A 321 23.33 -0.35 -4.72
C ASN A 321 22.03 0.48 -4.85
N TRP A 322 21.37 0.75 -3.73
CA TRP A 322 20.12 1.52 -3.65
C TRP A 322 20.23 2.95 -4.18
N LYS A 323 21.35 3.62 -3.86
CA LYS A 323 21.48 5.06 -4.06
C LYS A 323 21.70 5.40 -5.52
N THR A 324 20.94 6.36 -6.03
CA THR A 324 21.09 6.90 -7.38
C THR A 324 20.89 8.41 -7.39
N ALA A 325 21.61 9.09 -8.29
CA ALA A 325 21.44 10.52 -8.57
C ALA A 325 20.78 10.77 -9.95
N GLU A 326 20.40 9.70 -10.67
CA GLU A 326 19.74 9.80 -11.98
C GLU A 326 18.25 10.19 -11.84
N MET A 327 17.68 9.99 -10.65
CA MET A 327 16.37 10.45 -10.23
C MET A 327 16.51 10.86 -8.76
N GLU A 328 15.83 11.93 -8.33
CA GLU A 328 15.85 12.38 -6.94
C GLU A 328 14.43 12.33 -6.37
N TRP A 329 14.28 11.66 -5.24
CA TRP A 329 13.03 11.62 -4.50
C TRP A 329 13.29 11.47 -3.00
N PHE A 330 12.32 11.93 -2.22
CA PHE A 330 12.24 11.55 -0.81
C PHE A 330 10.82 11.12 -0.44
N ALA A 331 10.71 10.31 0.61
CA ALA A 331 9.45 9.86 1.20
C ALA A 331 9.46 10.05 2.72
N ALA A 332 8.49 10.78 3.24
CA ALA A 332 8.27 11.00 4.66
C ALA A 332 7.22 10.01 5.20
N PHE A 333 7.58 9.29 6.25
CA PHE A 333 6.76 8.27 6.90
C PHE A 333 6.18 8.81 8.21
N PRO A 334 4.87 9.07 8.28
CA PRO A 334 4.21 9.44 9.54
C PRO A 334 4.35 8.31 10.56
N GLN A 335 4.77 8.62 11.78
CA GLN A 335 4.98 7.62 12.84
C GLN A 335 3.72 6.81 13.16
N GLN A 336 2.56 7.45 13.05
CA GLN A 336 1.27 6.83 13.25
C GLN A 336 0.54 6.69 11.92
N ARG A 337 -0.21 5.59 11.81
CA ARG A 337 -1.21 5.41 10.77
C ARG A 337 -2.11 6.65 10.67
N LEU A 338 -2.47 7.04 9.44
CA LEU A 338 -3.43 8.12 9.22
C LEU A 338 -4.84 7.67 9.65
N LYS A 339 -5.63 8.59 10.18
CA LYS A 339 -7.03 8.35 10.51
C LYS A 339 -7.84 8.19 9.21
N TRP A 340 -8.86 7.35 9.23
CA TRP A 340 -9.89 7.33 8.19
C TRP A 340 -10.68 8.63 8.15
N GLN A 341 -11.35 8.91 7.03
CA GLN A 341 -12.26 10.06 6.89
C GLN A 341 -11.61 11.41 7.27
N THR A 342 -10.31 11.58 6.99
CA THR A 342 -9.55 12.71 7.50
C THR A 342 -8.86 13.46 6.38
N LEU A 343 -9.03 14.79 6.36
CA LEU A 343 -8.34 15.71 5.47
C LEU A 343 -6.96 16.05 6.03
N TYR A 344 -5.94 15.84 5.22
CA TYR A 344 -4.55 16.13 5.53
C TYR A 344 -3.99 17.21 4.59
N GLU A 345 -3.06 18.00 5.10
CA GLU A 345 -2.26 18.95 4.35
C GLU A 345 -0.78 18.61 4.51
N ALA A 346 -0.10 18.45 3.37
CA ALA A 346 1.33 18.19 3.30
C ALA A 346 2.05 19.42 2.77
N SER A 347 3.27 19.64 3.25
CA SER A 347 4.14 20.67 2.69
C SER A 347 5.62 20.31 2.80
N PHE A 348 6.42 20.87 1.90
CA PHE A 348 7.87 20.88 1.99
C PHE A 348 8.44 22.09 1.25
N ASP A 349 9.67 22.44 1.58
CA ASP A 349 10.42 23.49 0.90
C ASP A 349 11.39 22.89 -0.13
N TYR A 350 11.65 23.65 -1.18
CA TYR A 350 12.63 23.33 -2.21
C TYR A 350 13.32 24.60 -2.69
N VAL A 351 14.55 24.45 -3.20
CA VAL A 351 15.25 25.54 -3.88
C VAL A 351 15.01 25.43 -5.37
N TYR A 352 14.62 26.55 -5.99
CA TYR A 352 14.51 26.70 -7.43
C TYR A 352 15.03 28.08 -7.83
N SER A 353 15.93 28.12 -8.81
CA SER A 353 16.60 29.36 -9.25
C SER A 353 17.24 30.16 -8.10
N GLY A 354 17.81 29.46 -7.12
CA GLY A 354 18.47 30.07 -5.95
C GLY A 354 17.53 30.66 -4.89
N GLN A 355 16.21 30.49 -5.03
CA GLN A 355 15.21 30.92 -4.05
C GLN A 355 14.53 29.72 -3.41
N THR A 356 14.20 29.82 -2.12
CA THR A 356 13.41 28.81 -1.41
C THR A 356 11.93 29.03 -1.66
N TRP A 357 11.24 27.97 -2.04
CA TRP A 357 9.80 27.92 -2.29
C TRP A 357 9.17 26.83 -1.43
N THR A 358 7.92 27.03 -1.03
CA THR A 358 7.13 26.01 -0.32
C THR A 358 6.09 25.43 -1.26
N LYS A 359 6.02 24.10 -1.34
CA LYS A 359 4.89 23.41 -1.96
C LYS A 359 3.94 22.93 -0.89
N THR A 360 2.65 23.19 -1.05
CA THR A 360 1.58 22.75 -0.15
C THR A 360 0.47 22.10 -0.94
N TRP A 361 -0.06 20.98 -0.47
CA TRP A 361 -1.22 20.31 -1.07
C TRP A 361 -2.00 19.52 -0.03
N GLN A 362 -3.21 19.12 -0.39
CA GLN A 362 -4.12 18.39 0.48
C GLN A 362 -4.53 17.06 -0.14
N PHE A 363 -4.88 16.10 0.70
CA PHE A 363 -5.42 14.80 0.32
C PHE A 363 -6.30 14.27 1.46
N VAL A 364 -7.12 13.26 1.16
CA VAL A 364 -8.08 12.70 2.12
C VAL A 364 -7.91 11.18 2.25
N THR A 365 -8.24 10.62 3.40
CA THR A 365 -8.39 9.16 3.57
C THR A 365 -9.84 8.73 3.34
N PRO A 366 -10.08 7.51 2.83
CA PRO A 366 -11.42 7.03 2.48
C PRO A 366 -12.45 7.17 3.60
N SER A 367 -13.69 7.41 3.17
CA SER A 367 -14.89 7.27 3.99
C SER A 367 -15.54 5.92 3.82
N PHE A 368 -16.37 5.58 4.81
CA PHE A 368 -17.13 4.34 4.82
C PHE A 368 -18.62 4.62 4.58
N ASP A 369 -19.35 3.61 4.14
CA ASP A 369 -20.81 3.62 3.95
C ASP A 369 -21.60 3.41 5.26
N GLY A 370 -20.90 3.44 6.39
CA GLY A 370 -21.44 3.20 7.72
C GLY A 370 -20.71 4.02 8.78
N GLU A 371 -21.12 3.85 10.03
CA GLU A 371 -20.53 4.57 11.15
C GLU A 371 -19.12 4.05 11.44
N LEU A 372 -18.20 4.94 11.80
CA LEU A 372 -16.85 4.58 12.23
C LEU A 372 -16.67 4.90 13.70
N ILE A 373 -16.10 3.97 14.45
CA ILE A 373 -15.58 4.22 15.80
C ILE A 373 -14.09 3.88 15.88
N ALA A 374 -13.35 4.68 16.65
CA ALA A 374 -11.94 4.44 16.96
C ALA A 374 -11.80 3.93 18.40
N LEU A 375 -11.25 2.71 18.56
CA LEU A 375 -11.10 2.05 19.85
C LEU A 375 -9.68 2.24 20.41
N TYR A 376 -9.46 3.34 21.13
CA TYR A 376 -8.16 3.61 21.77
C TYR A 376 -7.94 2.81 23.05
N GLN A 377 -9.01 2.44 23.74
CA GLN A 377 -9.00 1.74 25.01
C GLN A 377 -10.24 0.85 25.15
N ASN A 378 -10.32 0.06 26.22
CA ASN A 378 -11.54 -0.69 26.53
C ASN A 378 -12.75 0.24 26.58
N ALA A 379 -13.82 -0.13 25.90
CA ALA A 379 -14.99 0.73 25.78
C ALA A 379 -16.28 -0.06 25.57
N GLN A 380 -17.41 0.65 25.64
CA GLN A 380 -18.72 0.15 25.23
C GLN A 380 -19.34 1.08 24.19
N TYR A 381 -20.25 0.56 23.37
CA TYR A 381 -20.91 1.32 22.32
C TYR A 381 -22.33 0.80 22.10
N ASP A 382 -23.30 1.72 22.04
CA ASP A 382 -24.70 1.42 21.78
C ASP A 382 -24.89 1.34 20.26
N TYR A 383 -25.00 0.12 19.74
CA TYR A 383 -24.99 -0.18 18.31
C TYR A 383 -26.42 -0.38 17.77
N PRO A 384 -26.88 0.44 16.81
CA PRO A 384 -28.18 0.25 16.19
C PRO A 384 -28.23 -1.02 15.34
N LEU A 385 -29.21 -1.90 15.62
CA LEU A 385 -29.35 -3.18 14.93
C LEU A 385 -29.47 -3.00 13.40
N GLY A 386 -28.69 -3.80 12.66
CA GLY A 386 -28.71 -3.85 11.20
C GLY A 386 -27.91 -2.76 10.49
N GLN A 387 -27.38 -1.75 11.19
CA GLN A 387 -26.53 -0.73 10.59
C GLN A 387 -25.11 -1.23 10.34
N THR A 388 -24.39 -0.67 9.37
CA THR A 388 -22.97 -1.00 9.19
C THR A 388 -22.12 -0.23 10.19
N LEU A 389 -21.32 -0.94 10.98
CA LEU A 389 -20.35 -0.37 11.91
C LEU A 389 -18.92 -0.74 11.48
N TYR A 390 -18.07 0.27 11.39
CA TYR A 390 -16.64 0.14 11.20
C TYR A 390 -15.92 0.39 12.52
N ILE A 391 -15.04 -0.52 12.89
CA ILE A 391 -14.31 -0.48 14.15
C ILE A 391 -12.83 -0.40 13.80
N TYR A 392 -12.29 0.81 13.87
CA TYR A 392 -10.86 1.03 13.74
C TYR A 392 -10.21 0.91 15.12
N VAL A 393 -9.16 0.11 15.21
CA VAL A 393 -8.39 -0.07 16.43
C VAL A 393 -6.97 0.41 16.13
N PRO A 394 -6.56 1.58 16.63
CA PRO A 394 -5.22 2.11 16.38
C PRO A 394 -4.13 1.17 16.88
N PRO A 395 -2.98 1.09 16.17
CA PRO A 395 -1.82 0.38 16.68
C PRO A 395 -1.38 1.04 17.98
N GLU A 396 -1.03 0.24 18.99
CA GLU A 396 -0.54 0.77 20.26
C GLU A 396 0.78 1.55 20.07
N ASN A 397 1.62 1.07 19.16
CA ASN A 397 2.85 1.71 18.73
C ASN A 397 3.19 1.26 17.30
N CYS A 398 4.20 1.89 16.69
CA CYS A 398 4.58 1.58 15.31
C CYS A 398 5.23 0.18 15.14
N ALA A 399 5.67 -0.48 16.22
CA ALA A 399 6.29 -1.80 16.19
C ALA A 399 5.26 -2.95 16.22
N VAL A 400 3.96 -2.64 16.33
CA VAL A 400 2.90 -3.64 16.16
C VAL A 400 2.94 -4.16 14.73
N ASN A 401 3.05 -5.49 14.59
CA ASN A 401 3.11 -6.14 13.28
C ASN A 401 1.69 -6.36 12.71
N ALA A 402 1.48 -6.00 11.44
CA ALA A 402 0.20 -6.16 10.75
C ALA A 402 -0.30 -7.62 10.73
N ASN A 403 0.62 -8.58 10.63
CA ASN A 403 0.34 -10.02 10.64
C ASN A 403 0.17 -10.60 12.06
N LYS A 404 0.35 -9.78 13.10
CA LYS A 404 0.12 -10.13 14.51
C LYS A 404 -1.08 -9.39 15.07
N TRP A 405 -2.10 -9.25 14.24
CA TRP A 405 -3.39 -8.73 14.61
C TRP A 405 -4.42 -9.85 14.68
N ALA A 406 -5.11 -9.97 15.79
CA ALA A 406 -6.18 -10.93 15.96
C ALA A 406 -7.44 -10.26 16.53
N SER A 407 -8.59 -10.67 16.02
CA SER A 407 -9.88 -10.28 16.56
C SER A 407 -10.71 -11.52 16.87
N SER A 408 -11.35 -11.53 18.03
CA SER A 408 -12.30 -12.55 18.42
C SER A 408 -13.55 -11.90 18.99
N TYR A 409 -14.64 -12.66 19.04
CA TYR A 409 -15.87 -12.15 19.64
C TYR A 409 -16.64 -13.21 20.41
N GLN A 410 -17.44 -12.72 21.34
CA GLN A 410 -18.38 -13.48 22.14
C GLN A 410 -19.73 -12.78 22.11
N TYR A 411 -20.82 -13.54 22.14
CA TYR A 411 -22.18 -13.02 22.15
C TYR A 411 -23.05 -13.83 23.12
N ASP A 412 -24.18 -13.25 23.55
CA ASP A 412 -25.14 -13.95 24.40
C ASP A 412 -25.84 -15.08 23.63
N ALA A 413 -25.84 -16.28 24.20
CA ALA A 413 -26.18 -17.54 23.54
C ALA A 413 -27.69 -17.82 23.45
N GLN A 414 -28.53 -16.80 23.67
CA GLN A 414 -29.97 -16.98 23.73
C GLN A 414 -30.59 -17.30 22.35
N GLN A 415 -29.94 -16.93 21.25
CA GLN A 415 -30.37 -17.20 19.87
C GLN A 415 -29.15 -17.43 18.95
N THR A 416 -29.34 -18.11 17.82
CA THR A 416 -28.31 -18.21 16.77
C THR A 416 -28.11 -16.81 16.20
N PRO A 417 -26.90 -16.22 16.27
CA PRO A 417 -26.74 -14.86 15.82
C PRO A 417 -26.71 -14.76 14.30
N GLU A 418 -27.27 -13.67 13.78
CA GLU A 418 -27.10 -13.26 12.39
C GLU A 418 -26.10 -12.09 12.37
N LEU A 419 -24.88 -12.38 11.93
CA LEU A 419 -23.73 -11.48 12.02
C LEU A 419 -22.86 -11.61 10.76
N SER A 420 -22.41 -10.48 10.23
CA SER A 420 -21.32 -10.38 9.26
C SER A 420 -20.16 -9.63 9.90
N VAL A 421 -18.96 -10.23 9.86
CA VAL A 421 -17.70 -9.61 10.31
C VAL A 421 -16.70 -9.77 9.19
N GLU A 422 -16.15 -8.67 8.70
CA GLU A 422 -15.19 -8.64 7.61
C GLU A 422 -14.01 -7.73 8.00
N ALA A 423 -12.78 -8.15 7.74
CA ALA A 423 -11.63 -7.28 7.89
C ALA A 423 -11.52 -6.35 6.67
N VAL A 424 -11.54 -5.05 6.89
CA VAL A 424 -11.23 -4.05 5.85
C VAL A 424 -9.72 -4.00 5.62
N ASP A 425 -8.98 -3.99 6.72
CA ASP A 425 -7.54 -4.13 6.80
C ASP A 425 -7.18 -4.73 8.18
N PRO A 426 -5.89 -5.03 8.47
CA PRO A 426 -5.51 -5.64 9.74
C PRO A 426 -6.03 -4.92 11.00
N GLN A 427 -6.30 -3.61 10.94
CA GLN A 427 -6.65 -2.78 12.11
C GLN A 427 -8.07 -2.22 12.03
N THR A 428 -8.86 -2.58 11.01
CA THR A 428 -10.22 -2.07 10.80
C THR A 428 -11.17 -3.20 10.46
N LEU A 429 -12.22 -3.40 11.27
CA LEU A 429 -13.27 -4.38 11.01
C LEU A 429 -14.57 -3.70 10.55
N LYS A 430 -15.25 -4.32 9.59
CA LYS A 430 -16.65 -4.04 9.23
C LYS A 430 -17.55 -5.05 9.93
N LEU A 431 -18.60 -4.56 10.56
CA LEU A 431 -19.56 -5.33 11.34
C LEU A 431 -20.98 -5.00 10.89
N VAL A 432 -21.79 -6.03 10.66
CA VAL A 432 -23.25 -5.91 10.51
C VAL A 432 -23.91 -6.97 11.37
N ALA A 433 -24.63 -6.57 12.42
CA ALA A 433 -25.40 -7.49 13.25
C ALA A 433 -26.89 -7.32 13.01
N ARG A 434 -27.60 -8.42 12.75
CA ARG A 434 -29.04 -8.46 12.47
C ARG A 434 -29.83 -9.21 13.53
N GLN A 435 -29.20 -10.17 14.22
CA GLN A 435 -29.82 -10.89 15.34
C GLN A 435 -28.78 -11.16 16.42
N VAL A 436 -28.63 -10.27 17.39
CA VAL A 436 -27.84 -10.45 18.62
C VAL A 436 -28.12 -9.25 19.52
N SER A 437 -28.24 -9.46 20.83
CA SER A 437 -28.55 -8.40 21.80
C SER A 437 -27.30 -7.76 22.41
N GLN A 438 -26.27 -8.58 22.64
CA GLN A 438 -24.99 -8.14 23.19
C GLN A 438 -23.84 -8.93 22.58
N MET A 439 -22.75 -8.21 22.33
CA MET A 439 -21.52 -8.78 21.79
C MET A 439 -20.32 -8.12 22.47
N THR A 440 -19.26 -8.89 22.71
CA THR A 440 -17.96 -8.36 23.13
C THR A 440 -16.93 -8.76 22.09
N LEU A 441 -16.27 -7.76 21.51
CA LEU A 441 -15.13 -7.92 20.62
C LEU A 441 -13.85 -7.76 21.43
N THR A 442 -12.90 -8.65 21.19
CA THR A 442 -11.55 -8.59 21.76
C THR A 442 -10.55 -8.51 20.64
N PHE A 443 -9.72 -7.47 20.67
CA PHE A 443 -8.64 -7.22 19.73
C PHE A 443 -7.31 -7.42 20.44
N THR A 444 -6.42 -8.19 19.82
CA THR A 444 -5.07 -8.43 20.32
C THR A 444 -4.07 -7.98 19.26
N GLN A 445 -3.11 -7.17 19.68
CA GLN A 445 -2.00 -6.69 18.88
C GLN A 445 -0.71 -7.18 19.53
N THR A 446 0.23 -7.74 18.78
CA THR A 446 1.54 -8.10 19.30
C THR A 446 2.63 -7.27 18.63
N ASP A 447 3.54 -6.70 19.41
CA ASP A 447 4.70 -5.99 18.89
C ASP A 447 5.90 -6.89 18.60
N LEU A 448 6.96 -6.31 18.03
CA LEU A 448 8.21 -7.00 17.71
C LEU A 448 8.91 -7.65 18.92
N SER A 449 8.63 -7.20 20.15
CA SER A 449 9.18 -7.79 21.37
C SER A 449 8.38 -9.01 21.86
N GLY A 450 7.21 -9.25 21.26
CA GLY A 450 6.25 -10.26 21.72
C GLY A 450 5.30 -9.76 22.81
N GLN A 451 5.25 -8.44 23.06
CA GLN A 451 4.30 -7.86 24.01
C GLN A 451 2.90 -7.78 23.38
N ASP A 452 1.90 -8.32 24.08
CA ASP A 452 0.50 -8.27 23.69
C ASP A 452 -0.21 -7.04 24.26
N TYR A 453 -0.98 -6.37 23.42
CA TYR A 453 -1.89 -5.28 23.76
C TYR A 453 -3.31 -5.71 23.44
N ILE A 454 -4.19 -5.65 24.45
CA ILE A 454 -5.57 -6.16 24.35
C ILE A 454 -6.55 -5.01 24.55
N LYS A 455 -7.48 -4.85 23.60
CA LYS A 455 -8.60 -3.90 23.68
C LYS A 455 -9.91 -4.64 23.54
N THR A 456 -10.90 -4.25 24.33
CA THR A 456 -12.23 -4.85 24.33
C THR A 456 -13.29 -3.81 24.00
N LEU A 457 -14.26 -4.19 23.18
CA LEU A 457 -15.41 -3.36 22.84
C LEU A 457 -16.68 -4.14 23.14
N LYS A 458 -17.47 -3.65 24.10
CA LYS A 458 -18.80 -4.17 24.40
C LYS A 458 -19.83 -3.46 23.55
N LEU A 459 -20.56 -4.20 22.72
CA LEU A 459 -21.65 -3.70 21.90
C LEU A 459 -22.98 -4.01 22.58
N ASN A 460 -23.74 -2.97 22.94
CA ASN A 460 -25.13 -3.08 23.34
C ASN A 460 -25.99 -2.87 22.10
N ILE A 461 -26.59 -3.94 21.58
CA ILE A 461 -27.23 -3.92 20.27
C ILE A 461 -28.73 -3.68 20.48
N ARG A 462 -29.24 -2.57 19.92
CA ARG A 462 -30.61 -2.08 20.17
C ARG A 462 -31.38 -1.79 18.91
#